data_AF-A0A847BSA6-F1
#
_entry.id   AF-A0A847BSA6-F1
#
_cell.length_a   1.000
_cell.length_b   1.000
_cell.length_c   1.000
_cell.angle_alpha   90.00
_cell.angle_beta   90.00
_cell.angle_gamma   90.00
#
_symmetry.space_group_name_H-M   'P 1'
#
loop_
_entity.id
_entity.type
_entity.pdbx_description
1 polymer ?
#
loop_
_entity_poly.entity_id
_entity_poly.type
_entity_poly.pdbx_seq_one_letter_code
_entity_poly.pdbx_strand_id
1 'polypeptide(L)'
;MATKYKYIILANQIREQISTGYYYPGTKLPTENELCLRYDLSRQTIRQALSLLEAEGLIEKRQGSGSFVTNDRAHSTNPNGNKTIAVITTYIGEYIFPDILRAIEEILTENH
;
A
#
# COMPACT_ATOMS: atom_id res chain seq x y z
N MET A 1 -22.55 23.04 2.80
CA MET A 1 -22.13 22.45 1.50
C MET A 1 -20.80 21.71 1.70
N ALA A 2 -20.80 20.39 1.55
CA ALA A 2 -19.70 19.51 1.99
C ALA A 2 -18.62 19.33 0.90
N THR A 3 -17.62 20.23 0.89
CA THR A 3 -16.45 20.15 -0.02
C THR A 3 -15.43 19.07 0.38
N LYS A 4 -15.73 18.20 1.36
CA LYS A 4 -14.73 17.38 2.07
C LYS A 4 -14.38 16.02 1.43
N TYR A 5 -14.87 15.69 0.22
CA TYR A 5 -14.70 14.34 -0.35
C TYR A 5 -13.91 14.24 -1.67
N LYS A 6 -13.66 15.36 -2.39
CA LYS A 6 -13.02 15.30 -3.72
C LYS A 6 -11.59 14.72 -3.68
N TYR A 7 -10.81 15.08 -2.66
CA TYR A 7 -9.45 14.55 -2.51
C TYR A 7 -9.45 13.05 -2.14
N ILE A 8 -10.47 12.59 -1.40
CA ILE A 8 -10.63 11.17 -1.04
C ILE A 8 -10.94 10.34 -2.27
N ILE A 9 -11.85 10.83 -3.14
CA ILE A 9 -12.18 10.15 -4.40
C ILE A 9 -10.92 10.02 -5.28
N LEU A 10 -10.15 11.10 -5.43
CA LEU A 10 -8.90 11.06 -6.19
C LEU A 10 -7.87 10.08 -5.58
N ALA A 11 -7.70 10.12 -4.26
CA ALA A 11 -6.80 9.19 -3.57
C ALA A 11 -7.22 7.73 -3.80
N ASN A 12 -8.52 7.43 -3.72
CA ASN A 12 -9.04 6.10 -4.01
C ASN A 12 -8.75 5.65 -5.44
N GLN A 13 -8.94 6.53 -6.42
CA GLN A 13 -8.65 6.21 -7.83
C GLN A 13 -7.16 5.93 -8.06
N ILE A 14 -6.26 6.75 -7.50
CA ILE A 14 -4.81 6.52 -7.63
C ILE A 14 -4.41 5.24 -6.88
N ARG A 15 -5.00 4.96 -5.71
CA ARG A 15 -4.77 3.72 -4.96
C ARG A 15 -5.15 2.49 -5.78
N GLU A 16 -6.29 2.52 -6.44
CA GLU A 16 -6.73 1.46 -7.34
C GLU A 16 -5.78 1.29 -8.52
N GLN A 17 -5.29 2.39 -9.11
CA GLN A 17 -4.29 2.36 -10.19
C GLN A 17 -2.94 1.76 -9.74
N ILE A 18 -2.52 2.00 -8.50
CA ILE A 18 -1.33 1.37 -7.92
C ILE A 18 -1.59 -0.13 -7.68
N SER A 19 -2.72 -0.48 -7.08
CA SER A 19 -3.12 -1.86 -6.78
C SER A 19 -3.27 -2.73 -8.02
N THR A 20 -3.78 -2.17 -9.11
CA THR A 20 -3.97 -2.86 -10.40
C THR A 20 -2.69 -2.92 -11.23
N GLY A 21 -1.60 -2.28 -10.78
CA GLY A 21 -0.31 -2.26 -11.47
C GLY A 21 -0.22 -1.26 -12.62
N TYR A 22 -1.23 -0.39 -12.81
CA TYR A 22 -1.14 0.73 -13.76
C TYR A 22 0.03 1.66 -13.40
N TYR A 23 0.22 1.93 -12.11
CA TYR A 23 1.46 2.50 -11.60
C TYR A 23 2.23 1.44 -10.81
N TYR A 24 3.34 0.97 -11.35
CA TYR A 24 4.21 -0.01 -10.68
C TYR A 24 5.19 0.67 -9.70
N PRO A 25 5.67 -0.04 -8.66
CA PRO A 25 6.66 0.50 -7.74
C PRO A 25 7.88 1.11 -8.43
N GLY A 26 8.33 2.26 -7.93
CA GLY A 26 9.43 3.03 -8.50
C GLY A 26 9.03 3.92 -9.68
N THR A 27 7.79 3.84 -10.18
CA THR A 27 7.31 4.79 -11.19
C THR A 27 7.07 6.16 -10.60
N LYS A 28 7.31 7.17 -11.43
CA LYS A 28 6.94 8.56 -11.15
C LYS A 28 5.46 8.76 -11.46
N LEU A 29 4.71 9.27 -10.49
CA LEU A 29 3.37 9.77 -10.72
C LEU A 29 3.39 11.06 -11.54
N PRO A 30 2.32 11.36 -12.29
CA PRO A 30 2.17 12.67 -12.94
C PRO A 30 2.34 13.81 -11.91
N THR A 31 2.91 14.92 -12.37
CA THR A 31 3.13 16.11 -11.54
C THR A 31 1.82 16.69 -11.02
N GLU A 32 1.88 17.48 -9.94
CA GLU A 32 0.69 18.16 -9.41
C GLU A 32 -0.07 18.94 -10.50
N ASN A 33 0.65 19.61 -11.41
CA ASN A 33 0.05 20.36 -12.52
C ASN A 33 -0.67 19.45 -13.51
N GLU A 34 -0.06 18.33 -13.92
CA GLU A 34 -0.68 17.36 -14.82
C GLU A 34 -1.91 16.71 -14.18
N LEU A 35 -1.87 16.43 -12.88
CA LEU A 35 -3.02 15.92 -12.15
C LEU A 35 -4.13 16.97 -12.03
N CYS A 36 -3.79 18.25 -11.81
CA CYS A 36 -4.78 19.34 -11.82
C CYS A 36 -5.52 19.38 -13.17
N LEU A 37 -4.77 19.31 -14.28
CA LEU A 37 -5.33 19.33 -15.64
C LEU A 37 -6.16 18.06 -15.93
N ARG A 38 -5.66 16.88 -15.53
CA ARG A 38 -6.33 15.60 -15.82
C ARG A 38 -7.65 15.44 -15.07
N TYR A 39 -7.70 15.87 -13.82
CA TYR A 39 -8.86 15.66 -12.95
C TYR A 39 -9.74 16.92 -12.80
N ASP A 40 -9.35 18.04 -13.40
CA ASP A 40 -10.00 19.36 -13.24
C ASP A 40 -10.20 19.72 -11.75
N LEU A 41 -9.13 19.57 -10.98
CA LEU A 41 -9.12 19.82 -9.54
C LEU A 41 -8.12 20.89 -9.17
N SER A 42 -8.44 21.62 -8.10
CA SER A 42 -7.51 22.60 -7.54
C SER A 42 -6.23 21.92 -7.05
N ARG A 43 -5.12 22.64 -7.15
CA ARG A 43 -3.82 22.19 -6.61
C ARG A 43 -3.91 21.78 -5.13
N GLN A 44 -4.72 22.48 -4.33
CA GLN A 44 -4.93 22.13 -2.92
C GLN A 44 -5.57 20.74 -2.76
N THR A 45 -6.55 20.41 -3.60
CA THR A 45 -7.20 19.09 -3.60
C THR A 45 -6.24 17.98 -4.05
N ILE A 46 -5.45 18.22 -5.11
CA ILE A 46 -4.42 17.28 -5.56
C ILE A 46 -3.40 17.04 -4.44
N ARG A 47 -2.92 18.11 -3.80
CA ARG A 47 -1.95 18.01 -2.70
C ARG A 47 -2.49 17.22 -1.52
N GLN A 48 -3.76 17.44 -1.14
CA GLN A 48 -4.42 16.66 -0.10
C GLN A 48 -4.51 15.17 -0.44
N ALA A 49 -4.87 14.83 -1.68
CA ALA A 49 -4.95 13.44 -2.12
C ALA A 49 -3.56 12.77 -2.11
N LEU A 50 -2.54 13.45 -2.66
CA LEU A 50 -1.17 12.94 -2.65
C LEU A 50 -0.60 12.82 -1.23
N SER A 51 -0.89 13.77 -0.33
CA SER A 51 -0.47 13.67 1.06
C SER A 51 -1.17 12.53 1.81
N LEU A 52 -2.41 12.20 1.47
CA LEU A 52 -3.08 11.01 2.02
C LEU A 52 -2.39 9.72 1.57
N LEU A 53 -2.10 9.60 0.27
CA LEU A 53 -1.38 8.43 -0.28
C LEU A 53 0.04 8.30 0.26
N GLU A 54 0.71 9.43 0.52
CA GLU A 54 2.04 9.47 1.14
C GLU A 54 1.97 9.02 2.61
N ALA A 55 0.95 9.46 3.36
CA ALA A 55 0.73 9.01 4.73
C ALA A 55 0.38 7.50 4.82
N GLU A 56 -0.23 6.95 3.77
CA GLU A 56 -0.49 5.51 3.62
C GLU A 56 0.74 4.72 3.17
N GLY A 57 1.87 5.39 2.88
CA GLY A 57 3.10 4.75 2.43
C GLY A 57 3.06 4.25 0.98
N LEU A 58 2.00 4.52 0.22
CA LEU A 58 1.83 4.08 -1.17
C LEU A 58 2.72 4.87 -2.13
N ILE A 59 3.08 6.09 -1.75
CA ILE A 59 3.94 6.97 -2.54
C ILE A 59 4.96 7.69 -1.64
N GLU A 60 6.06 8.11 -2.22
CA GLU A 60 7.05 8.99 -1.59
C GLU A 60 7.27 10.25 -2.43
N LYS A 61 7.34 11.42 -1.78
CA LYS A 61 7.80 12.65 -2.44
C LYS A 61 9.32 12.72 -2.42
N ARG A 62 9.92 12.84 -3.60
CA ARG A 62 11.33 13.17 -3.76
C ARG A 62 11.45 14.65 -4.14
N GLN A 63 12.04 15.46 -3.26
CA GLN A 63 12.18 16.90 -3.47
C GLN A 63 12.83 17.20 -4.83
N GLY A 64 12.21 18.09 -5.61
CA GLY A 64 12.65 18.45 -6.98
C GLY A 64 12.41 17.38 -8.05
N SER A 65 12.06 16.14 -7.67
CA SER A 65 11.94 15.01 -8.59
C SER A 65 10.50 14.53 -8.79
N GLY A 66 9.57 14.86 -7.89
CA GLY A 66 8.15 14.51 -7.98
C GLY A 66 7.74 13.44 -6.97
N SER A 67 6.59 12.81 -7.20
CA SER A 67 6.07 11.72 -6.38
C SER A 67 6.30 10.37 -7.06
N PHE A 68 6.75 9.38 -6.30
CA PHE A 68 7.06 8.04 -6.81
C PHE A 68 6.24 6.99 -6.06
N VAL A 69 5.82 5.93 -6.73
CA VAL A 69 5.11 4.82 -6.09
C VAL A 69 6.08 3.99 -5.26
N THR A 70 5.71 3.74 -4.02
CA THR A 70 6.52 2.95 -3.09
C THR A 70 6.37 1.46 -3.38
N ASN A 71 7.40 0.68 -3.07
CA ASN A 71 7.31 -0.76 -3.10
C ASN A 71 6.61 -1.27 -1.84
N ASP A 72 5.29 -1.46 -1.90
CA ASP A 72 4.46 -1.97 -0.79
C ASP A 72 4.67 -3.47 -0.49
N ARG A 73 5.89 -3.98 -0.69
CA ARG A 73 6.36 -5.16 0.03
C ARG A 73 7.17 -4.80 1.28
N ALA A 74 7.48 -3.51 1.46
CA ALA A 74 8.41 -3.04 2.50
C ALA A 74 7.80 -2.01 3.47
N HIS A 75 6.49 -1.73 3.44
CA HIS A 75 5.85 -0.86 4.45
C HIS A 75 4.77 -1.54 5.32
N SER A 76 4.52 -2.84 5.12
CA SER A 76 4.02 -3.73 6.18
C SER A 76 5.09 -4.08 7.22
N THR A 77 6.30 -3.51 7.14
CA THR A 77 7.24 -3.55 8.25
C THR A 77 6.96 -2.37 9.17
N ASN A 78 5.98 -2.54 10.05
CA ASN A 78 6.25 -2.10 11.42
C ASN A 78 7.55 -2.83 11.82
N PRO A 79 8.66 -2.11 12.10
CA PRO A 79 9.93 -2.75 12.48
C PRO A 79 9.79 -3.57 13.77
N ASN A 80 8.74 -3.29 14.56
CA ASN A 80 8.28 -4.01 15.74
C ASN A 80 6.93 -4.73 15.50
N GLY A 81 6.56 -4.99 14.25
CA GLY A 81 5.29 -5.62 13.89
C GLY A 81 5.45 -7.11 13.75
N ASN A 82 4.53 -7.85 14.38
CA ASN A 82 4.46 -9.30 14.24
C ASN A 82 4.50 -9.70 12.75
N LYS A 83 5.51 -10.48 12.38
CA LYS A 83 5.60 -11.08 11.05
C LYS A 83 4.44 -12.06 10.92
N THR A 84 3.56 -11.83 9.96
CA THR A 84 2.43 -12.74 9.72
C THR A 84 2.77 -13.68 8.58
N ILE A 85 2.65 -14.99 8.83
CA ILE A 85 2.82 -16.04 7.83
C ILE A 85 1.45 -16.71 7.63
N ALA A 86 0.92 -16.67 6.42
CA ALA A 86 -0.34 -17.33 6.08
C ALA A 86 -0.06 -18.72 5.49
N VAL A 87 -0.71 -19.75 6.04
CA VAL A 87 -0.59 -21.13 5.57
C VAL A 87 -1.93 -21.58 4.98
N ILE A 88 -1.92 -22.04 3.73
CA ILE A 88 -3.09 -22.59 3.05
C ILE A 88 -2.91 -24.11 2.96
N THR A 89 -3.84 -24.86 3.55
CA THR A 89 -3.88 -26.33 3.48
C THR A 89 -5.18 -26.81 2.86
N THR A 90 -5.10 -27.92 2.15
CA THR A 90 -6.21 -28.55 1.43
C THR A 90 -7.17 -29.29 2.36
N TYR A 91 -6.72 -29.79 3.52
CA TYR A 91 -7.58 -30.47 4.49
C TYR A 91 -6.98 -30.36 5.89
N ILE A 92 -7.61 -29.60 6.78
CA ILE A 92 -7.08 -29.34 8.13
C ILE A 92 -7.24 -30.56 9.07
N GLY A 93 -7.99 -31.58 8.64
CA GLY A 93 -8.39 -32.72 9.45
C GLY A 93 -7.82 -34.09 9.05
N GLU A 94 -7.08 -34.20 7.94
CA GLU A 94 -6.54 -35.50 7.49
C GLU A 94 -5.01 -35.44 7.33
N TYR A 95 -4.39 -36.37 8.06
CA TYR A 95 -3.00 -36.83 8.13
C TYR A 95 -1.90 -35.94 7.52
N ILE A 96 -0.92 -35.57 8.36
CA ILE A 96 0.29 -34.74 8.19
C ILE A 96 0.18 -33.25 8.56
N PHE A 97 -0.94 -32.58 8.32
CA PHE A 97 -1.01 -31.13 8.54
C PHE A 97 -0.96 -30.68 10.02
N PRO A 98 -1.56 -31.38 10.99
CA PRO A 98 -1.44 -30.99 12.39
C PRO A 98 0.02 -30.97 12.87
N ASP A 99 0.82 -31.95 12.46
CA ASP A 99 2.23 -32.04 12.83
C ASP A 99 3.06 -30.96 12.14
N ILE A 100 2.77 -30.66 10.87
CA ILE A 100 3.43 -29.57 10.13
C ILE A 100 3.10 -28.21 10.74
N LEU A 101 1.82 -27.95 11.06
CA LEU A 101 1.40 -26.68 11.68
C LEU A 101 2.04 -26.50 13.06
N ARG A 102 2.08 -27.57 13.88
CA ARG A 102 2.72 -27.55 15.18
C ARG A 102 4.24 -27.30 15.08
N ALA A 103 4.91 -27.93 14.12
CA ALA A 103 6.34 -27.71 13.88
C ALA A 103 6.62 -26.28 13.39
N ILE A 104 5.76 -25.71 12.54
CA ILE A 104 5.85 -24.31 12.12
C ILE A 104 5.71 -23.38 13.33
N GLU A 105 4.72 -23.61 14.20
CA GLU A 105 4.53 -22.82 15.43
C GLU A 105 5.75 -22.90 16.36
N GLU A 106 6.29 -24.09 16.60
CA GLU A 106 7.46 -24.31 17.45
C GLU A 106 8.69 -23.55 16.95
N ILE A 107 9.06 -23.72 15.67
CA ILE A 107 10.22 -23.06 15.06
C ILE A 107 10.06 -21.53 15.04
N LEU A 108 8.85 -21.03 14.79
CA LEU A 108 8.60 -19.59 14.75
C LEU A 108 8.57 -18.98 16.16
N THR A 109 8.24 -19.74 17.19
CA THR A 109 8.25 -19.28 18.58
C THR A 109 9.66 -19.30 19.19
N GLU A 110 10.50 -20.26 18.79
CA GLU A 110 11.86 -20.42 19.31
C GLU A 110 12.86 -19.36 18.79
N ASN A 111 12.54 -18.70 17.67
CA ASN A 111 13.40 -17.71 17.01
C ASN A 111 12.97 -16.24 17.25
N HIS A 112 12.21 -15.96 18.32
CA HIS A 112 11.74 -14.63 18.69
C HIS A 112 12.12 -14.22 20.12
#